data_AF-A0AAD5KTP8-F1
#
_entry.id   AF-A0AAD5KTP8-F1
#
_cell.length_a   1.000
_cell.length_b   1.000
_cell.length_c   1.000
_cell.angle_alpha   90.00
_cell.angle_beta   90.00
_cell.angle_gamma   90.00
#
_symmetry.space_group_name_H-M   'P 1'
#
loop_
_entity.id
_entity.type
_entity.pdbx_description
1 polymer ?
#
loop_
_entity_poly.entity_id
_entity_poly.type
_entity_poly.pdbx_seq_one_letter_code
_entity_poly.pdbx_strand_id
1 'polypeptide(L)'
;MKNLKSLLVGSIAAASVFATVFWVNADSIGGTELGDDFDGDGIINSIDLDDDNDGVLDIVESPVVLQQSQKSQDLPISQLNLSSEGDCIAGLCRYSAVSDISINVPSTHNPIYSNKFVCLVDLDGDGKSNHHDLDSDGDGCSDALEGGATTDESADFKFTSAVGTNGVVNALETAVDSGVLNFTSTYFPYGMSRNIAACADTDGDGIKDTVDIDDDNDGILDGIESPNCFFSATEWNTSDKSFLQK
;
A
#
# COMPACT_ATOMS: atom_id res chain seq x y z
N MET A 1 23.98 12.50 20.73
CA MET A 1 24.48 13.69 20.00
C MET A 1 23.82 13.67 18.64
N LYS A 2 22.65 14.30 18.51
CA LYS A 2 21.89 14.36 17.25
C LYS A 2 22.47 15.50 16.41
N ASN A 3 23.00 15.19 15.23
CA ASN A 3 23.54 16.18 14.30
C ASN A 3 22.40 16.71 13.42
N LEU A 4 21.72 17.79 13.86
CA LEU A 4 20.92 18.61 12.95
C LEU A 4 21.87 19.38 12.04
N LYS A 5 21.85 19.09 10.74
CA LYS A 5 22.42 20.01 9.73
C LYS A 5 21.39 21.10 9.45
N SER A 6 21.58 22.26 10.06
CA SER A 6 20.85 23.49 9.72
C SER A 6 21.35 24.01 8.37
N LEU A 7 20.48 24.00 7.35
CA LEU A 7 20.72 24.70 6.09
C LEU A 7 20.15 26.12 6.21
N LEU A 8 21.04 27.10 6.24
CA LEU A 8 20.72 28.52 6.36
C LEU A 8 20.43 29.10 4.97
N VAL A 9 19.22 29.60 4.72
CA VAL A 9 18.94 30.49 3.57
C VAL A 9 18.24 31.77 4.06
N GLY A 10 18.70 32.89 3.52
CA GLY A 10 18.64 34.24 4.08
C GLY A 10 17.26 34.87 4.23
N SER A 11 17.22 35.83 5.15
CA SER A 11 16.06 36.66 5.48
C SER A 11 15.66 37.59 4.33
N ILE A 12 14.39 37.53 3.90
CA ILE A 12 13.73 38.61 3.17
C ILE A 12 12.84 39.37 4.15
N ALA A 13 13.05 40.69 4.22
CA ALA A 13 12.42 41.59 5.16
C ALA A 13 10.95 41.92 4.80
N ALA A 14 10.11 41.88 5.83
CA ALA A 14 8.92 42.71 6.09
C ALA A 14 7.91 42.98 4.95
N ALA A 15 6.77 42.28 4.97
CA ALA A 15 5.44 42.85 5.26
C ALA A 15 4.31 41.88 4.82
N SER A 16 3.30 41.78 5.69
CA SER A 16 1.93 41.36 5.36
C SER A 16 1.62 39.86 5.22
N VAL A 17 0.69 39.41 6.07
CA VAL A 17 0.01 38.10 6.13
C VAL A 17 0.94 36.94 6.52
N PHE A 18 0.93 36.58 7.80
CA PHE A 18 1.40 35.28 8.25
C PHE A 18 0.48 34.20 7.66
N ALA A 19 0.81 33.73 6.45
CA ALA A 19 0.61 32.32 6.15
C ALA A 19 1.64 31.60 7.03
N THR A 20 1.21 31.14 8.20
CA THR A 20 1.97 30.09 8.89
C THR A 20 1.85 28.88 7.98
N VAL A 21 2.84 28.71 7.11
CA VAL A 21 3.16 27.41 6.53
C VAL A 21 3.45 26.54 7.76
N PHE A 22 2.46 25.73 8.13
CA PHE A 22 2.68 24.65 9.08
C PHE A 22 3.58 23.67 8.35
N TRP A 23 4.88 23.79 8.59
CA TRP A 23 5.80 22.71 8.31
C TRP A 23 5.47 21.63 9.34
N VAL A 24 4.68 20.63 8.93
CA VAL A 24 4.70 19.35 9.62
C VAL A 24 6.10 18.83 9.34
N ASN A 25 6.97 18.88 10.35
CA ASN A 25 8.27 18.23 10.22
C ASN A 25 8.00 16.75 10.51
N ALA A 26 8.49 15.85 9.66
CA ALA A 26 8.49 14.43 9.98
C ALA A 26 9.11 14.23 11.37
N ASP A 27 8.43 13.45 12.23
CA ASP A 27 8.94 13.15 13.57
C ASP A 27 10.18 12.25 13.48
N SER A 28 10.20 11.31 12.52
CA SER A 28 11.38 10.53 12.13
C SER A 28 11.40 10.09 10.66
N ILE A 29 12.61 9.95 10.08
CA ILE A 29 12.82 9.32 8.77
C ILE A 29 12.94 7.80 8.96
N GLY A 30 12.22 7.01 8.15
CA GLY A 30 12.14 5.55 8.29
C GLY A 30 11.23 5.08 9.42
N GLY A 31 10.40 5.99 9.95
CA GLY A 31 9.37 5.64 10.92
C GLY A 31 8.07 5.22 10.22
N THR A 32 7.24 4.45 10.93
CA THR A 32 5.99 3.91 10.40
C THR A 32 4.75 4.56 11.04
N GLU A 33 4.94 5.54 11.92
CA GLU A 33 3.82 6.30 12.48
C GLU A 33 3.31 7.35 11.47
N LEU A 34 2.06 7.77 11.60
CA LEU A 34 1.42 8.72 10.68
C LEU A 34 2.16 10.07 10.50
N GLY A 35 2.94 10.48 11.50
CA GLY A 35 3.73 11.71 11.48
C GLY A 35 5.18 11.50 11.07
N ASP A 36 5.58 10.26 10.78
CA ASP A 36 6.89 9.92 10.24
C ASP A 36 6.91 10.11 8.71
N ASP A 37 8.09 9.94 8.14
CA ASP A 37 8.42 10.02 6.71
C ASP A 37 9.25 8.76 6.40
N PHE A 38 8.58 7.68 5.98
CA PHE A 38 9.18 6.36 5.88
C PHE A 38 10.31 6.35 4.85
N ASP A 39 10.07 6.92 3.67
CA ASP A 39 11.01 6.91 2.57
C ASP A 39 12.05 8.05 2.59
N GLY A 40 11.84 9.09 3.39
CA GLY A 40 12.72 10.24 3.54
C GLY A 40 12.58 11.28 2.43
N ASP A 41 11.48 11.31 1.69
CA ASP A 41 11.25 12.22 0.57
C ASP A 41 10.76 13.62 1.01
N GLY A 42 10.39 13.75 2.30
CA GLY A 42 9.92 14.98 2.93
C GLY A 42 8.40 15.14 2.99
N ILE A 43 7.65 14.15 2.51
CA ILE A 43 6.22 13.97 2.69
C ILE A 43 6.03 13.01 3.88
N ILE A 44 5.01 13.25 4.71
CA ILE A 44 4.77 12.40 5.88
C ILE A 44 3.80 11.30 5.53
N ASN A 45 3.92 10.12 6.15
CA ASN A 45 3.18 8.92 5.75
C ASN A 45 1.67 9.16 5.68
N SER A 46 1.12 9.99 6.58
CA SER A 46 -0.32 10.31 6.60
C SER A 46 -0.86 11.06 5.37
N ILE A 47 -0.01 11.67 4.56
CA ILE A 47 -0.38 12.38 3.32
C ILE A 47 0.33 11.84 2.08
N ASP A 48 1.33 11.00 2.27
CA ASP A 48 1.99 10.28 1.19
C ASP A 48 1.03 9.26 0.56
N LEU A 49 1.12 9.10 -0.77
CA LEU A 49 0.35 8.11 -1.53
C LEU A 49 1.17 6.86 -1.88
N ASP A 50 2.46 6.86 -1.60
CA ASP A 50 3.46 5.85 -1.93
C ASP A 50 4.56 5.92 -0.85
N ASP A 51 4.26 5.39 0.34
CA ASP A 51 5.04 5.59 1.57
C ASP A 51 6.51 5.11 1.48
N ASP A 52 6.82 4.16 0.60
CA ASP A 52 8.16 3.61 0.42
C ASP A 52 8.84 3.98 -0.90
N ASN A 53 8.13 4.69 -1.77
CA ASN A 53 8.60 5.24 -3.04
C ASN A 53 9.05 4.16 -4.02
N ASP A 54 8.38 3.01 -4.01
CA ASP A 54 8.61 1.90 -4.93
C ASP A 54 7.81 2.06 -6.24
N GLY A 55 6.86 3.02 -6.27
CA GLY A 55 6.03 3.34 -7.43
C GLY A 55 4.69 2.61 -7.48
N VAL A 56 4.39 1.76 -6.50
CA VAL A 56 3.08 1.19 -6.23
C VAL A 56 2.41 2.07 -5.17
N LEU A 57 1.12 2.39 -5.38
CA LEU A 57 0.42 3.26 -4.42
C LEU A 57 -0.05 2.45 -3.22
N ASP A 58 -0.08 3.04 -2.02
CA ASP A 58 -0.51 2.30 -0.81
C ASP A 58 -1.92 1.74 -0.94
N ILE A 59 -2.78 2.40 -1.72
CA ILE A 59 -4.16 1.94 -1.96
C ILE A 59 -4.22 0.64 -2.78
N VAL A 60 -3.16 0.35 -3.54
CA VAL A 60 -3.00 -0.86 -4.36
C VAL A 60 -2.39 -1.99 -3.53
N GLU A 61 -1.38 -1.69 -2.73
CA GLU A 61 -0.70 -2.65 -1.84
C GLU A 61 -1.58 -3.04 -0.66
N SER A 62 -2.36 -2.08 -0.20
CA SER A 62 -3.26 -2.18 0.93
C SER A 62 -4.69 -1.79 0.52
N PRO A 63 -5.32 -2.56 -0.39
CA PRO A 63 -6.69 -2.28 -0.78
C PRO A 63 -7.55 -2.41 0.47
N VAL A 64 -8.38 -1.39 0.72
CA VAL A 64 -9.26 -1.34 1.89
C VAL A 64 -10.14 -2.59 1.91
N VAL A 65 -9.69 -3.60 2.66
CA VAL A 65 -10.56 -4.67 3.10
C VAL A 65 -11.46 -4.00 4.12
N LEU A 66 -12.77 -3.95 3.86
CA LEU A 66 -13.76 -3.69 4.90
C LEU A 66 -13.66 -4.82 5.92
N GLN A 67 -12.63 -4.80 6.76
CA GLN A 67 -12.56 -5.61 7.95
C GLN A 67 -13.67 -5.07 8.85
N GLN A 68 -14.81 -5.75 8.83
CA GLN A 68 -15.74 -5.67 9.95
C GLN A 68 -14.90 -5.94 11.20
N SER A 69 -14.78 -4.92 12.07
CA SER A 69 -14.11 -4.94 13.38
C SER A 69 -12.64 -4.50 13.50
N GLN A 70 -12.29 -3.32 13.01
CA GLN A 70 -11.36 -2.46 13.76
C GLN A 70 -12.19 -1.52 14.65
N LYS A 71 -12.20 -1.84 15.95
CA LYS A 71 -12.78 -1.02 17.02
C LYS A 71 -12.10 0.35 17.00
N SER A 72 -12.80 1.35 16.48
CA SER A 72 -12.40 2.76 16.56
C SER A 72 -12.01 3.08 18.01
N GLN A 73 -10.71 3.32 18.22
CA GLN A 73 -10.22 4.06 19.37
C GLN A 73 -10.39 5.54 19.02
N ASP A 74 -11.41 6.12 19.62
CA ASP A 74 -11.53 7.52 20.02
C ASP A 74 -11.46 8.62 18.95
N LEU A 75 -12.53 8.73 18.16
CA LEU A 75 -13.08 10.06 17.91
C LEU A 75 -13.98 10.43 19.11
N PRO A 76 -13.84 11.62 19.74
CA PRO A 76 -14.73 11.99 20.82
C PRO A 76 -16.16 12.10 20.28
N ILE A 77 -16.97 11.08 20.59
CA ILE A 77 -18.41 10.95 20.31
C ILE A 77 -19.21 11.94 21.19
N SER A 78 -18.83 13.22 21.20
CA SER A 78 -19.53 14.27 21.94
C SER A 78 -20.50 15.07 21.05
N GLN A 79 -20.63 14.71 19.77
CA GLN A 79 -21.53 15.35 18.81
C GLN A 79 -22.49 14.36 18.10
N LEU A 80 -22.44 13.06 18.38
CA LEU A 80 -23.46 12.12 17.90
C LEU A 80 -24.66 12.11 18.85
N ASN A 81 -25.67 12.92 18.54
CA ASN A 81 -27.01 12.76 19.10
C ASN A 81 -27.69 11.54 18.42
N LEU A 82 -27.42 10.33 18.90
CA LEU A 82 -28.29 9.18 18.60
C LEU A 82 -29.43 9.18 19.61
N SER A 83 -30.61 9.66 19.19
CA SER A 83 -31.84 9.38 19.92
C SER A 83 -32.28 7.95 19.63
N SER A 84 -32.13 7.05 20.59
CA SER A 84 -32.91 5.81 20.57
C SER A 84 -33.20 5.35 21.99
N GLU A 85 -34.41 5.66 22.46
CA GLU A 85 -35.05 4.90 23.53
C GLU A 85 -35.27 3.47 23.02
N GLY A 86 -34.50 2.51 23.53
CA GLY A 86 -34.60 1.09 23.17
C GLY A 86 -35.08 0.25 24.35
N ASP A 87 -36.25 -0.36 24.20
CA ASP A 87 -36.93 -1.20 25.19
C ASP A 87 -36.21 -2.55 25.41
N CYS A 88 -36.07 -2.93 26.68
CA CYS A 88 -35.40 -4.15 27.10
C CYS A 88 -36.43 -5.13 27.69
N ILE A 89 -36.74 -6.21 26.97
CA ILE A 89 -37.60 -7.29 27.51
C ILE A 89 -36.77 -8.57 27.71
N ALA A 90 -36.77 -9.06 28.95
CA ALA A 90 -36.22 -10.36 29.38
C ALA A 90 -34.76 -10.65 28.96
N GLY A 91 -33.88 -9.63 29.03
CA GLY A 91 -32.44 -9.81 28.87
C GLY A 91 -31.95 -10.03 27.43
N LEU A 92 -32.81 -9.82 26.43
CA LEU A 92 -32.43 -9.81 25.02
C LEU A 92 -32.62 -8.40 24.45
N CYS A 93 -31.53 -7.64 24.40
CA CYS A 93 -31.50 -6.35 23.71
C CYS A 93 -31.45 -6.60 22.20
N ARG A 94 -32.48 -6.20 21.46
CA ARG A 94 -32.44 -6.16 20.00
C ARG A 94 -32.06 -4.74 19.57
N TYR A 95 -30.89 -4.59 18.95
CA TYR A 95 -30.52 -3.36 18.26
C TYR A 95 -31.10 -3.43 16.85
N SER A 96 -31.98 -2.49 16.50
CA SER A 96 -32.35 -2.28 15.09
C SER A 96 -31.12 -1.72 14.37
N ALA A 97 -30.74 -2.34 13.25
CA ALA A 97 -29.64 -1.86 12.42
C ALA A 97 -29.85 -0.39 12.07
N VAL A 98 -28.80 0.41 12.18
CA VAL A 98 -28.77 1.78 11.66
C VAL A 98 -28.90 1.66 10.14
N SER A 99 -30.02 2.13 9.58
CA SER A 99 -30.30 1.96 8.15
C SER A 99 -29.57 2.96 7.28
N ASP A 100 -29.22 4.13 7.81
CA ASP A 100 -28.41 5.15 7.13
C ASP A 100 -27.69 6.03 8.15
N ILE A 101 -26.41 6.33 7.90
CA ILE A 101 -25.64 7.38 8.57
C ILE A 101 -25.45 8.51 7.54
N SER A 102 -25.95 9.70 7.86
CA SER A 102 -25.68 10.91 7.08
C SER A 102 -24.72 11.79 7.89
N ILE A 103 -23.47 11.90 7.42
CA ILE A 103 -22.45 12.75 8.02
C ILE A 103 -22.53 14.10 7.31
N ASN A 104 -23.06 15.12 8.01
CA ASN A 104 -23.14 16.46 7.48
C ASN A 104 -21.81 17.19 7.72
N VAL A 105 -20.86 17.03 6.80
CA VAL A 105 -19.54 17.66 6.89
C VAL A 105 -19.66 19.15 6.49
N PRO A 106 -19.30 20.13 7.34
CA PRO A 106 -19.40 21.54 7.00
C PRO A 106 -18.50 21.90 5.82
N SER A 107 -18.89 22.88 5.00
CA SER A 107 -18.15 23.31 3.79
C SER A 107 -16.78 23.95 4.06
N THR A 108 -16.36 24.03 5.31
CA THR A 108 -15.01 24.42 5.76
C THR A 108 -14.13 23.20 6.05
N HIS A 109 -14.65 21.98 5.87
CA HIS A 109 -13.86 20.77 5.98
C HIS A 109 -12.97 20.67 4.75
N ASN A 110 -11.69 20.95 4.98
CA ASN A 110 -10.64 20.76 4.01
C ASN A 110 -10.33 19.26 3.99
N PRO A 111 -10.54 18.52 2.88
CA PRO A 111 -10.27 17.08 2.82
C PRO A 111 -8.78 16.73 2.90
N ILE A 112 -7.91 17.65 3.30
CA ILE A 112 -6.44 17.52 3.30
C ILE A 112 -5.92 16.56 4.39
N TYR A 113 -6.79 16.00 5.24
CA TYR A 113 -6.40 14.92 6.15
C TYR A 113 -7.53 13.89 6.22
N SER A 114 -7.86 13.30 5.07
CA SER A 114 -8.55 12.01 5.08
C SER A 114 -7.59 11.04 5.75
N ASN A 115 -7.94 10.52 6.92
CA ASN A 115 -7.16 9.52 7.63
C ASN A 115 -6.73 8.43 6.62
N LYS A 116 -5.47 8.46 6.16
CA LYS A 116 -4.85 7.30 5.52
C LYS A 116 -5.07 6.16 6.50
N PHE A 117 -5.92 5.23 6.11
CA PHE A 117 -6.30 4.14 6.98
C PHE A 117 -5.05 3.26 7.07
N VAL A 118 -4.37 3.28 8.21
CA VAL A 118 -3.17 2.48 8.43
C VAL A 118 -3.53 1.01 8.20
N CYS A 119 -3.04 0.46 7.10
CA CYS A 119 -3.28 -0.92 6.75
C CYS A 119 -2.10 -1.75 7.26
N LEU A 120 -2.33 -2.51 8.33
CA LEU A 120 -1.31 -3.35 8.96
C LEU A 120 -1.19 -4.72 8.28
N VAL A 121 -1.52 -4.81 6.99
CA VAL A 121 -1.31 -6.06 6.24
C VAL A 121 0.19 -6.21 6.04
N ASP A 122 0.70 -7.36 6.47
CA ASP A 122 2.08 -7.81 6.39
C ASP A 122 1.97 -9.20 5.76
N LEU A 123 2.15 -9.25 4.45
CA LEU A 123 1.82 -10.41 3.65
C LEU A 123 2.89 -11.52 3.79
N ASP A 124 4.15 -11.16 3.98
CA ASP A 124 5.25 -12.10 4.10
C ASP A 124 5.60 -12.48 5.56
N GLY A 125 5.13 -11.68 6.52
CA GLY A 125 5.29 -11.88 7.96
C GLY A 125 6.61 -11.36 8.53
N ASP A 126 7.32 -10.49 7.82
CA ASP A 126 8.62 -9.96 8.24
C ASP A 126 8.52 -8.76 9.21
N GLY A 127 7.30 -8.26 9.43
CA GLY A 127 6.99 -7.18 10.35
C GLY A 127 6.94 -5.79 9.70
N LYS A 128 7.11 -5.68 8.38
CA LYS A 128 6.77 -4.49 7.61
C LYS A 128 5.37 -4.65 7.02
N SER A 129 4.61 -3.56 7.03
CA SER A 129 3.34 -3.55 6.31
C SER A 129 3.61 -3.41 4.83
N ASN A 130 2.76 -3.96 3.96
CA ASN A 130 2.97 -3.95 2.50
C ASN A 130 3.31 -2.55 1.97
N HIS A 131 2.56 -1.51 2.36
CA HIS A 131 2.83 -0.11 1.96
C HIS A 131 4.12 0.52 2.56
N HIS A 132 4.95 -0.28 3.22
CA HIS A 132 6.25 0.09 3.78
C HIS A 132 7.29 -1.00 3.44
N ASP A 133 7.00 -1.86 2.47
CA ASP A 133 7.81 -3.00 2.11
C ASP A 133 8.07 -3.06 0.61
N LEU A 134 9.34 -3.20 0.23
CA LEU A 134 9.72 -3.18 -1.18
C LEU A 134 9.55 -4.54 -1.87
N ASP A 135 9.21 -5.59 -1.11
CA ASP A 135 8.95 -6.98 -1.53
C ASP A 135 7.88 -7.55 -0.59
N SER A 136 6.62 -7.15 -0.80
CA SER A 136 5.51 -7.39 0.13
C SER A 136 5.22 -8.87 0.37
N ASP A 137 5.49 -9.74 -0.60
CA ASP A 137 5.18 -11.18 -0.49
C ASP A 137 6.40 -12.06 -0.17
N GLY A 138 7.60 -11.48 -0.25
CA GLY A 138 8.86 -12.07 0.16
C GLY A 138 9.34 -13.16 -0.79
N ASP A 139 9.11 -13.02 -2.09
CA ASP A 139 9.63 -13.94 -3.12
C ASP A 139 10.94 -13.51 -3.77
N GLY A 140 11.43 -12.32 -3.43
CA GLY A 140 12.70 -11.79 -3.92
C GLY A 140 12.58 -10.94 -5.18
N CYS A 141 11.36 -10.66 -5.64
CA CYS A 141 11.08 -9.64 -6.64
C CYS A 141 10.56 -8.38 -5.96
N SER A 142 10.95 -7.20 -6.47
CA SER A 142 10.45 -5.96 -5.87
C SER A 142 9.01 -5.68 -6.30
N ASP A 143 8.24 -5.14 -5.37
CA ASP A 143 6.88 -4.64 -5.57
C ASP A 143 6.84 -3.63 -6.73
N ALA A 144 7.88 -2.80 -6.87
CA ALA A 144 8.08 -1.90 -8.00
C ALA A 144 8.07 -2.61 -9.36
N LEU A 145 8.77 -3.74 -9.48
CA LEU A 145 8.85 -4.53 -10.72
C LEU A 145 7.52 -5.22 -10.98
N GLU A 146 6.97 -5.85 -9.95
CA GLU A 146 5.74 -6.64 -10.03
C GLU A 146 4.49 -5.78 -10.24
N GLY A 147 4.53 -4.57 -9.69
CA GLY A 147 3.61 -3.47 -9.94
C GLY A 147 3.71 -2.91 -11.34
N GLY A 148 4.80 -3.18 -12.07
CA GLY A 148 5.05 -2.66 -13.41
C GLY A 148 5.54 -1.20 -13.42
N ALA A 149 5.98 -0.68 -12.27
CA ALA A 149 6.55 0.65 -12.13
C ALA A 149 7.98 0.74 -12.70
N THR A 150 8.73 -0.37 -12.64
CA THR A 150 10.10 -0.47 -13.15
C THR A 150 10.31 -1.73 -14.00
N THR A 151 11.50 -1.84 -14.60
CA THR A 151 12.02 -3.08 -15.21
C THR A 151 13.33 -3.52 -14.54
N ASP A 152 13.67 -2.93 -13.41
CA ASP A 152 14.83 -3.31 -12.61
C ASP A 152 14.48 -4.54 -11.77
N GLU A 153 15.35 -5.54 -11.76
CA GLU A 153 15.12 -6.83 -11.11
C GLU A 153 15.72 -6.90 -9.70
N SER A 154 16.16 -5.76 -9.16
CA SER A 154 16.61 -5.69 -7.76
C SER A 154 15.43 -5.92 -6.81
N ALA A 155 15.59 -6.82 -5.84
CA ALA A 155 14.57 -7.17 -4.85
C ALA A 155 14.18 -6.00 -3.94
N ASP A 156 15.08 -5.03 -3.73
CA ASP A 156 14.90 -3.86 -2.88
C ASP A 156 14.83 -2.56 -3.71
N PHE A 157 14.27 -2.64 -4.93
CA PHE A 157 14.21 -1.48 -5.81
C PHE A 157 13.31 -0.39 -5.22
N LYS A 158 13.86 0.83 -5.17
CA LYS A 158 13.16 2.04 -4.75
C LYS A 158 13.56 3.19 -5.67
N PHE A 159 12.59 4.03 -6.04
CA PHE A 159 12.90 5.23 -6.80
C PHE A 159 13.58 6.29 -5.91
N THR A 160 14.61 6.93 -6.46
CA THR A 160 15.25 8.10 -5.84
C THR A 160 15.03 9.37 -6.66
N SER A 161 14.07 9.32 -7.59
CA SER A 161 13.76 10.43 -8.49
C SER A 161 12.94 11.49 -7.77
N ALA A 162 12.71 12.63 -8.42
CA ALA A 162 11.89 13.68 -7.82
C ALA A 162 10.43 13.20 -7.65
N VAL A 163 9.90 13.35 -6.44
CA VAL A 163 8.50 13.15 -6.08
C VAL A 163 7.70 14.44 -6.15
N GLY A 164 6.38 14.31 -6.28
CA GLY A 164 5.44 15.42 -6.15
C GLY A 164 5.15 15.79 -4.70
N THR A 165 4.24 16.73 -4.50
CA THR A 165 3.61 17.05 -3.21
C THR A 165 2.66 15.98 -2.71
N ASN A 166 2.33 15.01 -3.56
CA ASN A 166 1.51 13.84 -3.25
C ASN A 166 2.34 12.59 -2.94
N GLY A 167 3.68 12.70 -2.84
CA GLY A 167 4.60 11.58 -2.55
C GLY A 167 4.89 10.64 -3.73
N VAL A 168 4.08 10.68 -4.79
CA VAL A 168 4.29 9.82 -5.96
C VAL A 168 5.47 10.32 -6.80
N VAL A 169 6.27 9.38 -7.31
CA VAL A 169 7.35 9.64 -8.27
C VAL A 169 6.82 10.32 -9.53
N ASN A 170 7.27 11.55 -9.79
CA ASN A 170 6.76 12.39 -10.91
C ASN A 170 6.82 11.71 -12.28
N ALA A 171 7.82 10.85 -12.52
CA ALA A 171 8.01 10.15 -13.79
C ALA A 171 6.96 9.06 -14.04
N LEU A 172 6.29 8.59 -12.98
CA LEU A 172 5.27 7.55 -13.02
C LEU A 172 3.86 8.12 -13.18
N GLU A 173 3.70 9.44 -13.12
CA GLU A 173 2.40 10.10 -13.24
C GLU A 173 2.09 10.54 -14.69
N THR A 174 0.80 10.69 -15.00
CA THR A 174 0.33 11.29 -16.27
C THR A 174 0.64 12.78 -16.36
N ALA A 175 0.64 13.44 -15.20
CA ALA A 175 1.16 14.78 -14.97
C ALA A 175 1.63 14.87 -13.52
N VAL A 176 2.65 15.69 -13.25
CA VAL A 176 3.15 15.97 -11.89
C VAL A 176 1.99 16.34 -10.97
N ASP A 177 1.95 15.72 -9.79
CA ASP A 177 0.93 15.92 -8.74
C ASP A 177 -0.49 15.51 -9.13
N SER A 178 -0.65 14.63 -10.14
CA SER A 178 -1.98 14.18 -10.57
C SER A 178 -2.55 13.08 -9.67
N GLY A 179 -1.69 12.28 -9.03
CA GLY A 179 -2.06 11.04 -8.35
C GLY A 179 -2.57 9.96 -9.31
N VAL A 180 -2.34 10.12 -10.62
CA VAL A 180 -2.78 9.20 -11.67
C VAL A 180 -1.56 8.65 -12.38
N LEU A 181 -1.30 7.36 -12.19
CA LEU A 181 -0.20 6.64 -12.82
C LEU A 181 -0.33 6.60 -14.36
N ASN A 182 0.80 6.63 -15.05
CA ASN A 182 0.89 6.55 -16.51
C ASN A 182 1.06 5.11 -17.04
N PHE A 183 1.02 4.13 -16.13
CA PHE A 183 1.00 2.70 -16.42
C PHE A 183 -0.20 2.05 -15.70
N THR A 184 -0.52 0.82 -16.12
CA THR A 184 -1.51 -0.01 -15.43
C THR A 184 -0.76 -0.89 -14.44
N SER A 185 -1.06 -0.77 -13.15
CA SER A 185 -0.42 -1.61 -12.14
C SER A 185 -0.73 -3.09 -12.35
N THR A 186 0.31 -3.92 -12.28
CA THR A 186 0.23 -5.40 -12.31
C THR A 186 0.39 -6.03 -10.94
N TYR A 187 0.52 -5.23 -9.88
CA TYR A 187 0.78 -5.66 -8.52
C TYR A 187 -0.17 -6.78 -8.07
N PHE A 188 -1.44 -6.70 -8.45
CA PHE A 188 -2.33 -7.86 -8.40
C PHE A 188 -2.32 -8.59 -9.76
N PRO A 189 -1.79 -9.83 -9.87
CA PRO A 189 -1.54 -10.78 -8.78
C PRO A 189 -0.07 -10.95 -8.33
N TYR A 190 0.90 -10.25 -8.93
CA TYR A 190 2.32 -10.54 -8.78
C TYR A 190 2.84 -10.26 -7.36
N GLY A 191 2.88 -9.01 -6.88
CA GLY A 191 3.33 -8.66 -5.50
C GLY A 191 2.36 -9.01 -4.37
N MET A 192 1.49 -10.00 -4.61
CA MET A 192 0.52 -10.50 -3.64
C MET A 192 0.68 -12.00 -3.39
N SER A 193 1.67 -12.64 -3.98
CA SER A 193 1.80 -14.09 -3.99
C SER A 193 3.25 -14.54 -4.10
N ARG A 194 3.81 -14.95 -2.95
CA ARG A 194 5.16 -15.54 -2.84
C ARG A 194 5.48 -16.68 -3.83
N ASN A 195 4.46 -17.28 -4.42
CA ASN A 195 4.61 -18.36 -5.40
C ASN A 195 4.78 -17.85 -6.85
N ILE A 196 4.82 -16.53 -7.10
CA ILE A 196 4.87 -15.94 -8.44
C ILE A 196 5.98 -14.88 -8.50
N ALA A 197 7.23 -15.33 -8.37
CA ALA A 197 8.41 -14.48 -8.52
C ALA A 197 8.55 -14.00 -9.97
N ALA A 198 8.00 -12.82 -10.30
CA ALA A 198 7.97 -12.30 -11.68
C ALA A 198 9.36 -12.05 -12.28
N CYS A 199 10.37 -11.87 -11.44
CA CYS A 199 11.77 -11.68 -11.80
C CYS A 199 12.56 -12.98 -11.97
N ALA A 200 12.03 -14.14 -11.55
CA ALA A 200 12.73 -15.41 -11.61
C ALA A 200 13.04 -15.86 -13.06
N ASP A 201 14.25 -16.39 -13.24
CA ASP A 201 14.83 -16.91 -14.49
C ASP A 201 15.80 -18.03 -14.07
N THR A 202 15.24 -19.21 -13.82
CA THR A 202 15.92 -20.31 -13.11
C THR A 202 17.13 -20.85 -13.85
N ASP A 203 17.09 -20.87 -15.19
CA ASP A 203 18.20 -21.31 -16.03
C ASP A 203 19.05 -20.18 -16.64
N GLY A 204 18.59 -18.93 -16.56
CA GLY A 204 19.30 -17.75 -17.01
C GLY A 204 19.32 -17.61 -18.54
N ASP A 205 18.33 -18.16 -19.25
CA ASP A 205 18.23 -18.04 -20.70
C ASP A 205 17.58 -16.72 -21.17
N GLY A 206 17.00 -15.97 -20.24
CA GLY A 206 16.35 -14.68 -20.45
C GLY A 206 14.84 -14.75 -20.67
N ILE A 207 14.24 -15.93 -20.57
CA ILE A 207 12.79 -16.14 -20.46
C ILE A 207 12.48 -16.30 -18.96
N LYS A 208 11.52 -15.52 -18.46
CA LYS A 208 11.14 -15.59 -17.04
C LYS A 208 10.32 -16.84 -16.77
N ASP A 209 10.51 -17.47 -15.61
CA ASP A 209 9.81 -18.70 -15.20
C ASP A 209 8.27 -18.56 -15.30
N THR A 210 7.74 -17.34 -15.14
CA THR A 210 6.31 -17.07 -15.31
C THR A 210 5.76 -17.30 -16.73
N VAL A 211 6.64 -17.37 -17.73
CA VAL A 211 6.30 -17.56 -19.15
C VAL A 211 7.16 -18.62 -19.85
N ASP A 212 8.18 -19.14 -19.19
CA ASP A 212 8.91 -20.32 -19.66
C ASP A 212 8.01 -21.56 -19.52
N ILE A 213 8.32 -22.58 -20.32
CA ILE A 213 7.64 -23.87 -20.32
C ILE A 213 8.55 -25.00 -19.86
N ASP A 214 9.82 -24.69 -19.58
CA ASP A 214 10.92 -25.59 -19.21
C ASP A 214 11.95 -24.78 -18.38
N ASP A 215 11.58 -24.40 -17.14
CA ASP A 215 12.30 -23.43 -16.29
C ASP A 215 13.77 -23.76 -16.02
N ASP A 216 14.15 -25.04 -16.11
CA ASP A 216 15.53 -25.50 -15.89
C ASP A 216 16.24 -25.98 -17.17
N ASN A 217 15.57 -25.86 -18.32
CA ASN A 217 16.00 -26.24 -19.66
C ASN A 217 16.61 -27.66 -19.71
N ASP A 218 16.10 -28.61 -18.91
CA ASP A 218 16.56 -30.00 -18.89
C ASP A 218 15.99 -30.85 -20.05
N GLY A 219 14.99 -30.30 -20.75
CA GLY A 219 14.31 -30.89 -21.90
C GLY A 219 12.99 -31.58 -21.56
N ILE A 220 12.51 -31.47 -20.32
CA ILE A 220 11.21 -31.94 -19.85
C ILE A 220 10.37 -30.74 -19.40
N LEU A 221 9.31 -30.44 -20.16
CA LEU A 221 8.43 -29.31 -19.85
C LEU A 221 7.86 -29.38 -18.42
N ASP A 222 7.70 -28.23 -17.74
CA ASP A 222 7.26 -28.14 -16.33
C ASP A 222 5.93 -28.87 -16.10
N GLY A 223 5.03 -28.82 -17.09
CA GLY A 223 3.73 -29.50 -17.06
C GLY A 223 3.83 -31.03 -16.91
N ILE A 224 4.99 -31.61 -17.22
CA ILE A 224 5.32 -33.02 -17.02
C ILE A 224 6.02 -33.24 -15.67
N GLU A 225 6.89 -32.32 -15.25
CA GLU A 225 7.67 -32.44 -14.01
C GLU A 225 6.83 -32.22 -12.76
N SER A 226 5.92 -31.27 -12.83
CA SER A 226 5.05 -30.88 -11.71
C SER A 226 3.56 -31.06 -12.05
N PRO A 227 3.10 -32.28 -12.36
CA PRO A 227 1.75 -32.55 -12.82
C PRO A 227 0.65 -32.26 -11.78
N ASN A 228 1.03 -31.89 -10.55
CA ASN A 228 0.14 -31.55 -9.44
C ASN A 228 0.07 -30.03 -9.14
N CYS A 229 0.93 -29.19 -9.72
CA CYS A 229 0.81 -27.73 -9.65
C CYS A 229 0.09 -27.13 -10.87
N PHE A 230 -0.08 -27.90 -11.95
CA PHE A 230 -0.91 -27.53 -13.09
C PHE A 230 -2.32 -28.11 -12.98
N PHE A 231 -3.31 -27.25 -12.71
CA PHE A 231 -4.72 -27.62 -12.87
C PHE A 231 -5.13 -27.42 -14.31
N SER A 232 -5.64 -28.45 -14.98
CA SER A 232 -6.38 -28.22 -16.23
C SER A 232 -7.57 -27.30 -15.94
N ALA A 233 -8.06 -26.57 -16.96
CA ALA A 233 -9.23 -25.70 -16.80
C ALA A 233 -10.46 -26.44 -16.23
N THR A 234 -10.58 -27.75 -16.43
CA THR A 234 -11.63 -28.54 -15.78
C THR A 234 -11.33 -28.75 -14.30
N GLU A 235 -10.13 -29.19 -13.94
CA GLU A 235 -9.76 -29.42 -12.54
C GLU A 235 -9.75 -28.12 -11.72
N TRP A 236 -9.35 -26.99 -12.31
CA TRP A 236 -9.48 -25.67 -11.67
C TRP A 236 -10.94 -25.34 -11.33
N ASN A 237 -11.90 -25.74 -12.17
CA ASN A 237 -13.31 -25.41 -11.95
C ASN A 237 -14.07 -26.46 -11.15
N THR A 238 -13.51 -27.66 -10.94
CA THR A 238 -14.25 -28.79 -10.33
C THR A 238 -13.54 -29.49 -9.18
N SER A 239 -12.23 -29.33 -9.02
CA SER A 239 -11.46 -30.03 -7.99
C SER A 239 -11.44 -29.25 -6.67
N ASP A 240 -11.35 -29.98 -5.57
CA ASP A 240 -11.17 -29.41 -4.22
C ASP A 240 -9.78 -28.78 -4.11
N LYS A 241 -9.73 -27.48 -3.85
CA LYS A 241 -8.50 -26.65 -3.78
C LYS A 241 -7.99 -26.44 -2.36
N SER A 242 -8.55 -27.13 -1.37
CA SER A 242 -8.18 -26.94 0.05
C SER A 242 -6.69 -27.18 0.35
N PHE A 243 -5.98 -27.91 -0.50
CA PHE A 243 -4.53 -28.14 -0.35
C PHE A 243 -3.66 -26.96 -0.84
N LEU A 244 -4.21 -25.98 -1.57
CA LEU A 244 -3.50 -24.76 -2.01
C LEU A 244 -3.44 -23.67 -0.92
N GLN A 245 -4.12 -23.85 0.21
CA GLN A 245 -4.19 -22.86 1.31
C GLN A 245 -3.16 -23.13 2.42
N LYS A 246 -1.94 -23.55 2.07
CA LYS A 246 -0.90 -23.84 3.08
C LYS A 246 0.30 -22.95 2.95
#